data_AF-A0A9D2HMN3-F1
#
_entry.id   AF-A0A9D2HMN3-F1
#
_cell.length_a   1.000
_cell.length_b   1.000
_cell.length_c   1.000
_cell.angle_alpha   90.00
_cell.angle_beta   90.00
_cell.angle_gamma   90.00
#
_symmetry.space_group_name_H-M   'P 1'
#
loop_
_entity.id
_entity.type
_entity.pdbx_description
1 polymer ?
#
loop_
_entity_poly.entity_id
_entity_poly.type
_entity_poly.pdbx_seq_one_letter_code
_entity_poly.pdbx_strand_id
1 'polypeptide(L)'
;MLKQNRNALTNLTNRYRAVLRRCRLRALALACALTVLPPLPAGANSGGEEGTDEWDLPAYIGSTTGSGGHVIIDSGFEGFVYGGYTTAPGTDATGNTVRLTNGTVTKDVYGGLSKYGNAHNNTVIISGGTMRAVWGGDGASGATHNTVIISGGTVTWDVWGGIAQYGSANGNTAIISGGTMRAVWGGDGASGATHNTVIISGGTMKAVCGGDGVSGATNNTVIISGGTVTGVVHGGYTADGGATNNTVIISGGTVGDVRGGNGGNGIATGNRVILSGAPTLTGLISGGENLSTGDVVSGNLLELRSSGLQAVNIKNFEQYAFHMPADIRPGAVLLTLGEDPYVPSAMYVTDLTNFGKSLSPVFRRIDVDGAASPLRVGDKVTLFRNDNGLTPGTLPTSVSGTQGVTL
;
A
#
# COMPACT_ATOMS: atom_id res chain seq x y z
N MET A 1 23.84 -6.83 32.99
CA MET A 1 22.56 -6.86 32.25
C MET A 1 22.20 -5.54 31.55
N LEU A 2 22.47 -4.35 32.11
CA LEU A 2 22.14 -3.04 31.48
C LEU A 2 22.85 -2.71 30.15
N LYS A 3 24.09 -3.19 29.90
CA LYS A 3 24.83 -2.91 28.65
C LYS A 3 24.31 -3.68 27.43
N GLN A 4 23.79 -4.90 27.62
CA GLN A 4 23.23 -5.69 26.52
C GLN A 4 21.92 -5.10 25.99
N ASN A 5 21.07 -4.55 26.87
CA ASN A 5 19.81 -3.90 26.48
C ASN A 5 20.02 -2.59 25.70
N ARG A 6 21.02 -1.78 26.06
CA ARG A 6 21.35 -0.56 25.29
C ARG A 6 21.83 -0.88 23.87
N ASN A 7 22.63 -1.94 23.70
CA ASN A 7 23.10 -2.36 22.38
C ASN A 7 21.97 -2.92 21.51
N ALA A 8 21.02 -3.67 22.09
CA ALA A 8 19.84 -4.16 21.39
C ALA A 8 18.92 -3.00 20.93
N LEU A 9 18.67 -2.02 21.80
CA LEU A 9 17.84 -0.85 21.49
C LEU A 9 18.48 0.06 20.42
N THR A 10 19.81 0.22 20.47
CA THR A 10 20.57 0.98 19.46
C THR A 10 20.54 0.28 18.11
N ASN A 11 20.70 -1.05 18.09
CA ASN A 11 20.60 -1.85 16.86
C ASN A 11 19.19 -1.83 16.26
N LEU A 12 18.15 -1.87 17.09
CA LEU A 12 16.76 -1.78 16.63
C LEU A 12 16.44 -0.39 16.05
N THR A 13 16.90 0.68 16.72
CA THR A 13 16.73 2.06 16.27
C THR A 13 17.49 2.31 14.96
N ASN A 14 18.68 1.73 14.79
CA ASN A 14 19.46 1.81 13.56
C ASN A 14 18.81 1.03 12.41
N ARG A 15 18.29 -0.18 12.65
CA ARG A 15 17.50 -0.94 11.66
C ARG A 15 16.25 -0.17 11.24
N TYR A 16 15.57 0.44 12.20
CA TYR A 16 14.36 1.23 11.96
C TYR A 16 14.64 2.52 11.17
N ARG A 17 15.70 3.28 11.52
CA ARG A 17 16.17 4.42 10.72
C ARG A 17 16.61 4.01 9.32
N ALA A 18 17.19 2.82 9.16
CA ALA A 18 17.58 2.30 7.86
C ALA A 18 16.36 1.93 7.00
N VAL A 19 15.29 1.36 7.56
CA VAL A 19 14.03 1.12 6.86
C VAL A 19 13.38 2.45 6.46
N LEU A 20 13.27 3.41 7.38
CA LEU A 20 12.74 4.75 7.09
C LEU A 20 13.56 5.50 6.04
N ARG A 21 14.89 5.41 6.09
CA ARG A 21 15.77 5.96 5.04
C ARG A 21 15.51 5.27 3.71
N ARG A 22 15.37 3.94 3.64
CA ARG A 22 15.05 3.23 2.39
C ARG A 22 13.67 3.59 1.85
N CYS A 23 12.65 3.72 2.70
CA CYS A 23 11.31 4.16 2.29
C CYS A 23 11.30 5.59 1.78
N ARG A 24 11.95 6.52 2.50
CA ARG A 24 12.08 7.92 2.06
C ARG A 24 12.98 8.08 0.83
N LEU A 25 14.09 7.36 0.74
CA LEU A 25 14.99 7.40 -0.43
C LEU A 25 14.35 6.77 -1.66
N ARG A 26 13.54 5.71 -1.55
CA ARG A 26 12.80 5.15 -2.69
C ARG A 26 11.67 6.08 -3.14
N ALA A 27 10.89 6.64 -2.21
CA ALA A 27 9.85 7.60 -2.53
C ALA A 27 10.42 8.91 -3.11
N LEU A 28 11.54 9.41 -2.56
CA LEU A 28 12.20 10.64 -3.03
C LEU A 28 13.00 10.42 -4.33
N ALA A 29 13.66 9.28 -4.51
CA ALA A 29 14.34 8.95 -5.76
C ALA A 29 13.35 8.74 -6.92
N LEU A 30 12.17 8.15 -6.67
CA LEU A 30 11.13 8.05 -7.71
C LEU A 30 10.37 9.36 -7.92
N ALA A 31 10.17 10.20 -6.89
CA ALA A 31 9.62 11.55 -7.08
C ALA A 31 10.57 12.45 -7.91
N CYS A 32 11.89 12.35 -7.69
CA CYS A 32 12.87 13.05 -8.54
C CYS A 32 12.90 12.49 -9.97
N ALA A 33 12.63 11.19 -10.18
CA ALA A 33 12.60 10.59 -11.51
C ALA A 33 11.46 11.12 -12.41
N LEU A 34 10.40 11.72 -11.85
CA LEU A 34 9.38 12.42 -12.65
C LEU A 34 9.89 13.75 -13.27
N THR A 35 10.95 14.35 -12.74
CA THR A 35 11.36 15.72 -13.09
C THR A 35 12.51 15.82 -14.11
N VAL A 36 13.08 14.70 -14.55
CA VAL A 36 14.30 14.69 -15.41
C VAL A 36 14.07 13.96 -16.74
N LEU A 37 12.89 14.09 -17.33
CA LEU A 37 12.63 13.55 -18.66
C LEU A 37 12.50 14.71 -19.66
N PRO A 38 13.22 14.67 -20.80
CA PRO A 38 13.13 15.72 -21.80
C PRO A 38 11.68 15.88 -22.28
N PRO A 39 11.24 17.10 -22.60
CA PRO A 39 9.91 17.33 -23.17
C PRO A 39 9.77 16.51 -24.46
N LEU A 40 8.64 15.83 -24.61
CA LEU A 40 8.33 15.06 -25.80
C LEU A 40 8.18 16.00 -27.01
N PRO A 41 8.58 15.58 -28.22
CA PRO A 41 8.20 16.29 -29.43
C PRO A 41 6.67 16.28 -29.53
N ALA A 42 6.07 17.45 -29.74
CA ALA A 42 4.62 17.60 -29.73
C ALA A 42 3.95 16.82 -30.87
N GLY A 43 2.92 16.03 -30.54
CA GLY A 43 1.82 15.72 -31.46
C GLY A 43 1.87 14.40 -32.24
N ALA A 44 2.82 13.50 -32.00
CA ALA A 44 2.82 12.19 -32.65
C ALA A 44 3.25 11.06 -31.70
N ASN A 45 2.59 9.91 -31.85
CA ASN A 45 3.04 8.66 -31.23
C ASN A 45 4.40 8.26 -31.83
N SER A 46 5.28 7.67 -31.01
CA SER A 46 6.60 7.23 -31.48
C SER A 46 7.14 6.04 -30.69
N GLY A 47 8.19 5.41 -31.24
CA GLY A 47 8.91 4.32 -30.59
C GLY A 47 8.16 2.98 -30.58
N GLY A 48 7.11 2.86 -31.40
CA GLY A 48 6.47 1.60 -31.73
C GLY A 48 5.92 1.60 -33.16
N GLU A 49 5.35 0.46 -33.54
CA GLU A 49 4.75 0.23 -34.85
C GLU A 49 3.27 -0.17 -34.66
N GLU A 50 2.42 0.24 -35.60
CA GLU A 50 1.05 -0.26 -35.66
C GLU A 50 1.06 -1.72 -36.13
N GLY A 51 0.31 -2.56 -35.43
CA GLY A 51 0.15 -3.97 -35.70
C GLY A 51 -1.10 -4.50 -35.03
N THR A 52 -1.08 -5.77 -34.68
CA THR A 52 -2.19 -6.42 -33.99
C THR A 52 -1.74 -7.24 -32.80
N ASP A 53 -2.65 -7.46 -31.85
CA ASP A 53 -2.50 -8.50 -30.85
C ASP A 53 -2.82 -9.89 -31.44
N GLU A 54 -2.88 -10.92 -30.58
CA GLU A 54 -3.18 -12.30 -30.97
C GLU A 54 -4.64 -12.51 -31.44
N TRP A 55 -5.51 -11.54 -31.24
CA TRP A 55 -6.92 -11.56 -31.63
C TRP A 55 -7.21 -10.66 -32.84
N ASP A 56 -6.16 -10.26 -33.56
CA ASP A 56 -6.21 -9.35 -34.70
C ASP A 56 -6.79 -7.96 -34.33
N LEU A 57 -6.71 -7.57 -33.06
CA LEU A 57 -7.14 -6.24 -32.61
C LEU A 57 -6.00 -5.23 -32.76
N PRO A 58 -6.29 -3.96 -33.13
CA PRO A 58 -5.26 -2.95 -33.32
C PRO A 58 -4.37 -2.77 -32.09
N ALA A 59 -3.07 -2.71 -32.32
CA ALA A 59 -2.04 -2.55 -31.29
C ALA A 59 -0.92 -1.61 -31.75
N TYR A 60 -0.39 -0.81 -30.82
CA TYR A 60 0.84 -0.05 -31.01
C TYR A 60 1.95 -0.68 -30.17
N ILE A 61 2.95 -1.25 -30.84
CA ILE A 61 3.90 -2.18 -30.23
C ILE A 61 5.32 -1.62 -30.30
N GLY A 62 5.97 -1.42 -29.16
CA GLY A 62 7.35 -0.92 -29.08
C GLY A 62 8.42 -1.97 -29.39
N SER A 63 8.17 -3.23 -29.03
CA SER A 63 9.07 -4.34 -29.34
C SER A 63 8.29 -5.62 -29.55
N THR A 64 8.36 -6.17 -30.77
CA THR A 64 7.75 -7.45 -31.15
C THR A 64 8.58 -8.67 -30.71
N THR A 65 9.80 -8.44 -30.21
CA THR A 65 10.60 -9.47 -29.53
C THR A 65 10.34 -9.50 -28.02
N GLY A 66 9.48 -8.59 -27.54
CA GLY A 66 9.13 -8.44 -26.14
C GLY A 66 10.08 -7.57 -25.32
N SER A 67 11.29 -7.24 -25.81
CA SER A 67 12.32 -6.58 -24.98
C SER A 67 12.76 -5.22 -25.50
N GLY A 68 13.02 -4.28 -24.59
CA GLY A 68 13.66 -2.98 -24.85
C GLY A 68 12.85 -2.00 -25.70
N GLY A 69 11.53 -2.18 -25.83
CA GLY A 69 10.68 -1.24 -26.55
C GLY A 69 10.40 0.03 -25.74
N HIS A 70 10.30 1.17 -26.43
CA HIS A 70 10.16 2.49 -25.82
C HIS A 70 9.06 3.30 -26.49
N VAL A 71 7.83 3.11 -26.05
CA VAL A 71 6.65 3.75 -26.65
C VAL A 71 6.34 5.09 -26.01
N ILE A 72 5.99 6.06 -26.85
CA ILE A 72 5.42 7.35 -26.47
C ILE A 72 4.06 7.52 -27.17
N ILE A 73 3.02 7.81 -26.39
CA ILE A 73 1.67 8.14 -26.86
C ILE A 73 1.33 9.58 -26.41
N ASP A 74 1.08 10.46 -27.37
CA ASP A 74 0.74 11.87 -27.11
C ASP A 74 -0.59 12.28 -27.79
N SER A 75 -0.97 11.61 -28.88
CA SER A 75 -2.21 11.88 -29.63
C SER A 75 -3.32 10.86 -29.39
N GLY A 76 -3.07 9.85 -28.55
CA GLY A 76 -3.97 8.70 -28.37
C GLY A 76 -3.77 7.59 -29.41
N PHE A 77 -4.45 6.47 -29.23
CA PHE A 77 -4.40 5.31 -30.12
C PHE A 77 -5.70 4.49 -30.01
N GLU A 78 -6.29 4.11 -31.14
CA GLU A 78 -7.49 3.27 -31.16
C GLU A 78 -7.10 1.78 -31.08
N GLY A 79 -6.70 1.33 -29.89
CA GLY A 79 -6.33 -0.06 -29.67
C GLY A 79 -5.54 -0.25 -28.39
N PHE A 80 -4.77 -1.34 -28.34
CA PHE A 80 -3.84 -1.63 -27.25
C PHE A 80 -2.52 -0.91 -27.43
N VAL A 81 -1.82 -0.66 -26.33
CA VAL A 81 -0.44 -0.15 -26.35
C VAL A 81 0.46 -1.09 -25.56
N TYR A 82 1.54 -1.53 -26.19
CA TYR A 82 2.53 -2.42 -25.59
C TYR A 82 3.91 -1.80 -25.68
N GLY A 83 4.60 -1.63 -24.55
CA GLY A 83 6.04 -1.33 -24.57
C GLY A 83 6.81 -2.49 -25.19
N GLY A 84 6.49 -3.72 -24.79
CA GLY A 84 6.93 -4.95 -25.46
C GLY A 84 5.82 -5.98 -25.50
N TYR A 85 5.73 -6.73 -26.59
CA TYR A 85 4.72 -7.76 -26.81
C TYR A 85 5.39 -8.99 -27.39
N THR A 86 5.21 -10.14 -26.74
CA THR A 86 5.69 -11.42 -27.28
C THR A 86 4.74 -12.56 -27.00
N THR A 87 4.55 -13.38 -28.04
CA THR A 87 3.79 -14.64 -28.02
C THR A 87 4.68 -15.84 -28.32
N ALA A 88 6.00 -15.66 -28.44
CA ALA A 88 6.91 -16.77 -28.66
C ALA A 88 7.17 -17.55 -27.35
N PRO A 89 7.10 -18.89 -27.34
CA PRO A 89 7.45 -19.69 -26.17
C PRO A 89 8.87 -19.40 -25.67
N GLY A 90 9.03 -19.29 -24.35
CA GLY A 90 10.33 -19.06 -23.71
C GLY A 90 10.90 -17.65 -23.87
N THR A 91 10.10 -16.68 -24.32
CA THR A 91 10.51 -15.27 -24.42
C THR A 91 9.88 -14.42 -23.32
N ASP A 92 10.66 -13.48 -22.81
CA ASP A 92 10.25 -12.59 -21.73
C ASP A 92 9.99 -11.18 -22.28
N ALA A 93 9.04 -10.48 -21.65
CA ALA A 93 8.80 -9.07 -21.91
C ALA A 93 9.58 -8.23 -20.90
N THR A 94 10.74 -7.71 -21.30
CA THR A 94 11.66 -7.05 -20.35
C THR A 94 12.19 -5.69 -20.75
N GLY A 95 12.32 -4.81 -19.76
CA GLY A 95 13.02 -3.53 -19.90
C GLY A 95 12.31 -2.55 -20.81
N ASN A 96 11.01 -2.73 -21.03
CA ASN A 96 10.22 -1.88 -21.90
C ASN A 96 9.73 -0.64 -21.16
N THR A 97 9.44 0.43 -21.89
CA THR A 97 8.85 1.66 -21.35
C THR A 97 7.65 2.10 -22.19
N VAL A 98 6.56 2.47 -21.53
CA VAL A 98 5.46 3.22 -22.16
C VAL A 98 5.30 4.56 -21.46
N ARG A 99 5.19 5.63 -22.24
CA ARG A 99 4.90 6.99 -21.77
C ARG A 99 3.62 7.47 -22.43
N LEU A 100 2.63 7.88 -21.65
CA LEU A 100 1.41 8.47 -22.15
C LEU A 100 1.18 9.84 -21.51
N THR A 101 1.13 10.86 -22.35
CA THR A 101 1.00 12.26 -21.91
C THR A 101 -0.38 12.82 -22.14
N ASN A 102 -1.05 12.43 -23.23
CA ASN A 102 -2.38 12.89 -23.59
C ASN A 102 -3.07 11.91 -24.56
N GLY A 103 -4.30 12.24 -24.95
CA GLY A 103 -5.12 11.46 -25.87
C GLY A 103 -5.85 10.30 -25.21
N THR A 104 -6.56 9.53 -26.02
CA THR A 104 -7.32 8.35 -25.57
C THR A 104 -6.68 7.10 -26.16
N VAL A 105 -6.33 6.15 -25.29
CA VAL A 105 -6.07 4.76 -25.67
C VAL A 105 -7.34 3.97 -25.39
N THR A 106 -7.97 3.43 -26.43
CA THR A 106 -9.32 2.83 -26.29
C THR A 106 -9.31 1.47 -25.60
N LYS A 107 -8.13 0.85 -25.44
CA LYS A 107 -7.92 -0.41 -24.71
C LYS A 107 -6.91 -0.23 -23.57
N ASP A 108 -6.08 -1.25 -23.35
CA ASP A 108 -5.14 -1.33 -22.24
C ASP A 108 -3.75 -0.86 -22.64
N VAL A 109 -3.03 -0.40 -21.63
CA VAL A 109 -1.63 -0.03 -21.72
C VAL A 109 -0.80 -1.03 -20.92
N TYR A 110 0.15 -1.68 -21.58
CA TYR A 110 1.08 -2.63 -20.99
C TYR A 110 2.51 -2.11 -21.09
N GLY A 111 3.24 -2.09 -19.97
CA GLY A 111 4.69 -1.92 -19.99
C GLY A 111 5.33 -3.05 -20.80
N GLY A 112 4.96 -4.29 -20.52
CA GLY A 112 5.27 -5.43 -21.37
C GLY A 112 4.31 -6.59 -21.16
N LEU A 113 4.04 -7.36 -22.21
CA LEU A 113 3.24 -8.58 -22.16
C LEU A 113 4.03 -9.75 -22.74
N SER A 114 4.19 -10.81 -21.95
CA SER A 114 4.68 -12.11 -22.42
C SER A 114 3.65 -13.20 -22.18
N LYS A 115 3.16 -13.77 -23.28
CA LYS A 115 2.13 -14.82 -23.26
C LYS A 115 2.59 -16.14 -22.64
N TYR A 116 3.89 -16.43 -22.69
CA TYR A 116 4.44 -17.72 -22.28
C TYR A 116 5.64 -17.61 -21.33
N GLY A 117 6.11 -16.40 -21.06
CA GLY A 117 7.27 -16.16 -20.20
C GLY A 117 6.96 -15.17 -19.09
N ASN A 118 7.99 -14.45 -18.67
CA ASN A 118 7.93 -13.46 -17.62
C ASN A 118 7.74 -12.05 -18.20
N ALA A 119 7.14 -11.16 -17.42
CA ALA A 119 7.19 -9.73 -17.68
C ALA A 119 7.95 -9.03 -16.54
N HIS A 120 9.12 -8.47 -16.82
CA HIS A 120 9.93 -7.89 -15.75
C HIS A 120 10.70 -6.62 -16.12
N ASN A 121 10.93 -5.76 -15.11
CA ASN A 121 11.65 -4.49 -15.26
C ASN A 121 11.01 -3.54 -16.30
N ASN A 122 9.71 -3.67 -16.55
CA ASN A 122 8.99 -2.77 -17.44
C ASN A 122 8.50 -1.53 -16.70
N THR A 123 8.36 -0.41 -17.40
CA THR A 123 7.96 0.87 -16.81
C THR A 123 6.81 1.50 -17.59
N VAL A 124 5.72 1.88 -16.92
CA VAL A 124 4.64 2.69 -17.51
C VAL A 124 4.57 4.03 -16.81
N ILE A 125 4.54 5.12 -17.58
CA ILE A 125 4.47 6.50 -17.07
C ILE A 125 3.29 7.19 -17.72
N ILE A 126 2.30 7.57 -16.91
CA ILE A 126 1.08 8.27 -17.35
C ILE A 126 1.01 9.65 -16.68
N SER A 127 1.00 10.71 -17.46
CA SER A 127 0.81 12.08 -16.93
C SER A 127 -0.52 12.71 -17.31
N GLY A 128 -1.27 12.10 -18.23
CA GLY A 128 -2.55 12.58 -18.72
C GLY A 128 -3.23 11.54 -19.62
N GLY A 129 -4.28 11.94 -20.33
CA GLY A 129 -5.03 11.07 -21.22
C GLY A 129 -6.04 10.14 -20.53
N THR A 130 -6.68 9.29 -21.33
CA THR A 130 -7.68 8.29 -20.89
C THR A 130 -7.33 6.91 -21.42
N MET A 131 -7.44 5.88 -20.57
CA MET A 131 -7.28 4.48 -20.97
C MET A 131 -8.17 3.54 -20.16
N ARG A 132 -8.31 2.30 -20.64
CA ARG A 132 -9.11 1.32 -19.92
C ARG A 132 -8.41 0.84 -18.65
N ALA A 133 -7.22 0.27 -18.80
CA ALA A 133 -6.43 -0.31 -17.71
C ALA A 133 -4.93 -0.12 -17.93
N VAL A 134 -4.14 -0.23 -16.86
CA VAL A 134 -2.69 -0.10 -16.91
C VAL A 134 -2.02 -1.29 -16.24
N TRP A 135 -1.05 -1.87 -16.95
CA TRP A 135 -0.31 -3.04 -16.52
C TRP A 135 1.18 -2.73 -16.58
N GLY A 136 1.87 -2.71 -15.45
CA GLY A 136 3.32 -2.54 -15.43
C GLY A 136 4.00 -3.68 -16.19
N GLY A 137 3.52 -4.91 -16.02
CA GLY A 137 3.83 -6.06 -16.88
C GLY A 137 2.80 -7.17 -16.70
N ASP A 138 2.54 -7.94 -17.76
CA ASP A 138 1.68 -9.13 -17.76
C ASP A 138 2.48 -10.33 -18.25
N GLY A 139 2.81 -11.24 -17.34
CA GLY A 139 3.58 -12.44 -17.64
C GLY A 139 2.80 -13.69 -17.31
N ALA A 140 2.87 -14.71 -18.15
CA ALA A 140 2.26 -15.99 -17.85
C ALA A 140 2.92 -16.67 -16.62
N SER A 141 4.25 -16.70 -16.57
CA SER A 141 5.00 -17.39 -15.49
C SER A 141 5.39 -16.49 -14.32
N GLY A 142 5.42 -15.18 -14.52
CA GLY A 142 5.84 -14.26 -13.46
C GLY A 142 5.83 -12.81 -13.91
N ALA A 143 5.58 -11.92 -12.94
CA ALA A 143 5.70 -10.48 -13.14
C ALA A 143 6.55 -9.88 -12.04
N THR A 144 7.74 -9.38 -12.37
CA THR A 144 8.66 -8.89 -11.34
C THR A 144 9.27 -7.54 -11.64
N HIS A 145 9.43 -6.73 -10.58
CA HIS A 145 10.14 -5.44 -10.66
C HIS A 145 9.59 -4.48 -11.72
N ASN A 146 8.33 -4.63 -12.11
CA ASN A 146 7.67 -3.69 -13.00
C ASN A 146 7.27 -2.44 -12.21
N THR A 147 7.24 -1.29 -12.89
CA THR A 147 6.96 0.01 -12.28
C THR A 147 5.85 0.73 -13.04
N VAL A 148 4.81 1.17 -12.35
CA VAL A 148 3.79 2.06 -12.89
C VAL A 148 3.84 3.39 -12.15
N ILE A 149 3.84 4.49 -12.91
CA ILE A 149 3.87 5.86 -12.40
C ILE A 149 2.72 6.63 -13.04
N ILE A 150 1.80 7.14 -12.22
CA ILE A 150 0.65 7.94 -12.68
C ILE A 150 0.62 9.27 -11.93
N SER A 151 0.69 10.39 -12.66
CA SER A 151 0.56 11.74 -12.11
C SER A 151 -0.71 12.47 -12.55
N GLY A 152 -1.44 11.91 -13.52
CA GLY A 152 -2.67 12.48 -14.03
C GLY A 152 -3.39 11.51 -14.98
N GLY A 153 -4.49 11.95 -15.57
CA GLY A 153 -5.30 11.15 -16.50
C GLY A 153 -6.39 10.33 -15.81
N THR A 154 -7.09 9.53 -16.62
CA THR A 154 -8.20 8.67 -16.18
C THR A 154 -7.97 7.23 -16.65
N VAL A 155 -7.87 6.32 -15.69
CA VAL A 155 -7.89 4.87 -15.92
C VAL A 155 -9.29 4.39 -15.54
N THR A 156 -10.11 3.99 -16.51
CA THR A 156 -11.52 3.64 -16.22
C THR A 156 -11.68 2.35 -15.40
N TRP A 157 -10.64 1.54 -15.34
CA TRP A 157 -10.57 0.29 -14.60
C TRP A 157 -9.39 0.31 -13.62
N ASP A 158 -8.56 -0.72 -13.61
CA ASP A 158 -7.53 -0.92 -12.60
C ASP A 158 -6.12 -0.66 -13.12
N VAL A 159 -5.23 -0.49 -12.15
CA VAL A 159 -3.80 -0.36 -12.33
C VAL A 159 -3.13 -1.51 -11.60
N TRP A 160 -2.28 -2.25 -12.30
CA TRP A 160 -1.43 -3.29 -11.72
C TRP A 160 0.03 -2.92 -11.88
N GLY A 161 0.79 -2.98 -10.79
CA GLY A 161 2.24 -2.95 -10.85
C GLY A 161 2.77 -4.12 -11.68
N GLY A 162 2.16 -5.31 -11.59
CA GLY A 162 2.35 -6.41 -12.52
C GLY A 162 1.41 -7.59 -12.24
N ILE A 163 1.11 -8.38 -13.26
CA ILE A 163 0.29 -9.59 -13.17
C ILE A 163 1.05 -10.83 -13.62
N ALA A 164 0.93 -11.90 -12.81
CA ALA A 164 1.42 -13.23 -13.13
C ALA A 164 0.24 -14.22 -13.24
N GLN A 165 -0.07 -14.66 -14.46
CA GLN A 165 -1.29 -15.46 -14.71
C GLN A 165 -1.26 -16.84 -14.05
N TYR A 166 -0.07 -17.46 -14.00
CA TYR A 166 0.12 -18.81 -13.43
C TYR A 166 1.22 -18.85 -12.38
N GLY A 167 1.87 -17.72 -12.10
CA GLY A 167 3.01 -17.63 -11.21
C GLY A 167 2.88 -16.50 -10.19
N SER A 168 4.03 -15.97 -9.75
CA SER A 168 4.07 -14.95 -8.72
C SER A 168 4.32 -13.55 -9.27
N ALA A 169 3.66 -12.56 -8.66
CA ALA A 169 3.87 -11.15 -8.94
C ALA A 169 4.68 -10.51 -7.81
N ASN A 170 5.99 -10.33 -8.01
CA ASN A 170 6.91 -9.97 -6.93
C ASN A 170 7.69 -8.68 -7.17
N GLY A 171 7.85 -7.86 -6.13
CA GLY A 171 8.73 -6.70 -6.17
C GLY A 171 8.27 -5.58 -7.11
N ASN A 172 7.01 -5.60 -7.56
CA ASN A 172 6.46 -4.58 -8.44
C ASN A 172 6.12 -3.31 -7.65
N THR A 173 6.12 -2.17 -8.34
CA THR A 173 5.90 -0.85 -7.73
C THR A 173 4.84 -0.04 -8.49
N ALA A 174 3.82 0.45 -7.80
CA ALA A 174 2.86 1.40 -8.34
C ALA A 174 2.93 2.73 -7.58
N ILE A 175 3.09 3.85 -8.29
CA ILE A 175 3.16 5.20 -7.73
C ILE A 175 2.09 6.07 -8.35
N ILE A 176 1.19 6.56 -7.50
CA ILE A 176 0.10 7.44 -7.89
C ILE A 176 0.24 8.78 -7.17
N SER A 177 0.31 9.86 -7.94
CA SER A 177 0.35 11.24 -7.46
C SER A 177 -0.83 12.09 -7.95
N GLY A 178 -1.64 11.55 -8.86
CA GLY A 178 -2.83 12.19 -9.40
C GLY A 178 -3.64 11.25 -10.29
N GLY A 179 -4.74 11.78 -10.86
CA GLY A 179 -5.64 11.04 -11.75
C GLY A 179 -6.76 10.28 -11.02
N THR A 180 -7.57 9.56 -11.80
CA THR A 180 -8.70 8.77 -11.29
C THR A 180 -8.62 7.34 -11.81
N MET A 181 -8.85 6.37 -10.93
CA MET A 181 -8.83 4.94 -11.23
C MET A 181 -9.79 4.15 -10.34
N ARG A 182 -10.14 2.92 -10.70
CA ARG A 182 -10.98 2.07 -9.84
C ARG A 182 -10.16 1.47 -8.70
N ALA A 183 -9.08 0.75 -8.99
CA ALA A 183 -8.21 0.20 -7.97
C ALA A 183 -6.74 0.16 -8.39
N VAL A 184 -5.85 0.05 -7.39
CA VAL A 184 -4.41 -0.07 -7.58
C VAL A 184 -3.90 -1.31 -6.86
N TRP A 185 -3.23 -2.18 -7.59
CA TRP A 185 -2.66 -3.43 -7.10
C TRP A 185 -1.14 -3.36 -7.27
N GLY A 186 -0.38 -3.55 -6.20
CA GLY A 186 1.08 -3.58 -6.29
C GLY A 186 1.56 -4.74 -7.15
N GLY A 187 0.96 -5.91 -6.99
CA GLY A 187 1.11 -7.06 -7.89
C GLY A 187 -0.05 -8.05 -7.68
N ASP A 188 -0.39 -8.80 -8.71
CA ASP A 188 -1.44 -9.83 -8.66
C ASP A 188 -0.92 -11.13 -9.29
N GLY A 189 -0.80 -12.18 -8.48
CA GLY A 189 -0.15 -13.43 -8.89
C GLY A 189 -0.92 -14.66 -8.45
N ALA A 190 -1.22 -15.54 -9.40
CA ALA A 190 -1.92 -16.79 -9.14
C ALA A 190 -1.22 -17.70 -8.10
N SER A 191 0.10 -17.64 -7.99
CA SER A 191 0.88 -18.38 -6.99
C SER A 191 1.49 -17.49 -5.91
N GLY A 192 1.05 -16.24 -5.78
CA GLY A 192 1.41 -15.34 -4.69
C GLY A 192 1.92 -13.97 -5.14
N ALA A 193 1.84 -13.00 -4.23
CA ALA A 193 2.31 -11.64 -4.46
C ALA A 193 3.13 -11.14 -3.28
N THR A 194 4.44 -10.94 -3.49
CA THR A 194 5.35 -10.58 -2.40
C THR A 194 6.21 -9.36 -2.68
N HIS A 195 6.55 -8.62 -1.63
CA HIS A 195 7.46 -7.48 -1.69
C HIS A 195 7.03 -6.36 -2.65
N ASN A 196 5.76 -6.31 -3.02
CA ASN A 196 5.23 -5.26 -3.87
C ASN A 196 5.03 -3.98 -3.06
N THR A 197 5.11 -2.83 -3.75
CA THR A 197 4.99 -1.51 -3.12
C THR A 197 3.96 -0.65 -3.86
N VAL A 198 2.99 -0.11 -3.12
CA VAL A 198 2.08 0.92 -3.64
C VAL A 198 2.31 2.22 -2.88
N ILE A 199 2.48 3.33 -3.61
CA ILE A 199 2.68 4.67 -3.05
C ILE A 199 1.60 5.60 -3.61
N ILE A 200 0.75 6.13 -2.74
CA ILE A 200 -0.31 7.07 -3.06
C ILE A 200 -0.01 8.40 -2.39
N SER A 201 0.20 9.44 -3.19
CA SER A 201 0.40 10.82 -2.75
C SER A 201 -0.70 11.77 -3.22
N GLY A 202 -1.53 11.33 -4.16
CA GLY A 202 -2.68 12.05 -4.71
C GLY A 202 -3.54 11.14 -5.58
N GLY A 203 -4.57 11.71 -6.20
CA GLY A 203 -5.54 10.98 -7.03
C GLY A 203 -6.73 10.42 -6.26
N THR A 204 -7.64 9.77 -6.99
CA THR A 204 -8.87 9.18 -6.44
C THR A 204 -9.01 7.74 -6.91
N MET A 205 -9.22 6.81 -5.96
CA MET A 205 -9.54 5.42 -6.25
C MET A 205 -10.50 4.80 -5.23
N LYS A 206 -11.08 3.64 -5.59
CA LYS A 206 -11.92 2.86 -4.68
C LYS A 206 -11.08 1.93 -3.80
N ALA A 207 -10.08 1.24 -4.34
CA ALA A 207 -9.32 0.26 -3.57
C ALA A 207 -7.82 0.34 -3.83
N VAL A 208 -7.06 -0.05 -2.82
CA VAL A 208 -5.60 -0.20 -2.92
C VAL A 208 -5.21 -1.53 -2.28
N CYS A 209 -4.37 -2.30 -2.95
CA CYS A 209 -3.83 -3.53 -2.40
C CYS A 209 -2.32 -3.60 -2.63
N GLY A 210 -1.56 -3.88 -1.57
CA GLY A 210 -0.12 -4.08 -1.68
C GLY A 210 0.22 -5.27 -2.57
N GLY A 211 -0.52 -6.37 -2.48
CA GLY A 211 -0.42 -7.51 -3.38
C GLY A 211 -1.59 -8.47 -3.22
N ASP A 212 -2.06 -9.04 -4.33
CA ASP A 212 -3.10 -10.06 -4.40
C ASP A 212 -2.47 -11.40 -4.83
N GLY A 213 -2.64 -12.45 -4.03
CA GLY A 213 -2.18 -13.76 -4.45
C GLY A 213 -2.87 -14.91 -3.77
N VAL A 214 -3.26 -15.91 -4.56
CA VAL A 214 -4.10 -17.03 -4.10
C VAL A 214 -3.42 -17.84 -2.99
N SER A 215 -2.13 -18.15 -3.12
CA SER A 215 -1.37 -18.92 -2.12
C SER A 215 -0.71 -18.06 -1.04
N GLY A 216 -0.70 -16.73 -1.21
CA GLY A 216 -0.22 -15.81 -0.18
C GLY A 216 0.13 -14.42 -0.71
N ALA A 217 -0.07 -13.43 0.15
CA ALA A 217 0.32 -12.05 -0.09
C ALA A 217 1.17 -11.57 1.08
N THR A 218 2.49 -11.51 0.89
CA THR A 218 3.42 -11.31 2.00
C THR A 218 4.43 -10.20 1.79
N ASN A 219 4.80 -9.52 2.88
CA ASN A 219 5.82 -8.48 2.88
C ASN A 219 5.53 -7.32 1.89
N ASN A 220 4.27 -7.10 1.54
CA ASN A 220 3.88 -5.99 0.68
C ASN A 220 3.78 -4.70 1.50
N THR A 221 3.99 -3.56 0.85
CA THR A 221 3.97 -2.25 1.49
C THR A 221 3.02 -1.30 0.76
N VAL A 222 2.07 -0.73 1.49
CA VAL A 222 1.23 0.37 1.01
C VAL A 222 1.58 1.64 1.78
N ILE A 223 1.82 2.74 1.07
CA ILE A 223 2.14 4.05 1.64
C ILE A 223 1.14 5.07 1.08
N ILE A 224 0.38 5.72 1.97
CA ILE A 224 -0.60 6.75 1.60
C ILE A 224 -0.24 8.04 2.33
N SER A 225 0.15 9.06 1.59
CA SER A 225 0.44 10.40 2.11
C SER A 225 -0.55 11.46 1.66
N GLY A 226 -1.46 11.13 0.74
CA GLY A 226 -2.46 12.03 0.18
C GLY A 226 -3.44 11.28 -0.73
N GLY A 227 -4.32 12.00 -1.40
CA GLY A 227 -5.35 11.43 -2.27
C GLY A 227 -6.60 10.93 -1.52
N THR A 228 -7.46 10.23 -2.25
CA THR A 228 -8.73 9.69 -1.74
C THR A 228 -8.88 8.22 -2.11
N VAL A 229 -8.95 7.35 -1.11
CA VAL A 229 -9.27 5.93 -1.24
C VAL A 229 -10.62 5.67 -0.56
N THR A 230 -11.70 5.56 -1.32
CA THR A 230 -13.06 5.54 -0.77
C THR A 230 -13.51 4.18 -0.23
N GLY A 231 -12.91 3.10 -0.71
CA GLY A 231 -13.20 1.73 -0.29
C GLY A 231 -12.09 1.23 0.64
N VAL A 232 -11.50 0.07 0.31
CA VAL A 232 -10.62 -0.65 1.23
C VAL A 232 -9.16 -0.55 0.80
N VAL A 233 -8.28 -0.35 1.78
CA VAL A 233 -6.84 -0.55 1.68
C VAL A 233 -6.48 -1.91 2.27
N HIS A 234 -5.84 -2.76 1.47
CA HIS A 234 -5.28 -4.03 1.89
C HIS A 234 -3.74 -3.94 1.87
N GLY A 235 -3.08 -4.25 2.99
CA GLY A 235 -1.63 -4.47 2.95
C GLY A 235 -1.27 -5.65 2.04
N GLY A 236 -2.09 -6.70 2.07
CA GLY A 236 -2.12 -7.80 1.11
C GLY A 236 -3.46 -8.53 1.16
N TYR A 237 -3.86 -9.15 0.06
CA TYR A 237 -5.07 -9.95 -0.05
C TYR A 237 -4.74 -11.35 -0.59
N THR A 238 -5.43 -12.36 -0.07
CA THR A 238 -5.32 -13.73 -0.56
C THR A 238 -6.69 -14.40 -0.49
N ALA A 239 -6.96 -15.32 -1.41
CA ALA A 239 -8.18 -16.12 -1.39
C ALA A 239 -8.09 -17.29 -0.40
N ASP A 240 -6.97 -18.02 -0.37
CA ASP A 240 -6.83 -19.27 0.40
C ASP A 240 -5.53 -19.37 1.23
N GLY A 241 -4.59 -18.44 1.05
CA GLY A 241 -3.27 -18.46 1.65
C GLY A 241 -3.12 -17.60 2.91
N GLY A 242 -1.89 -17.11 3.13
CA GLY A 242 -1.59 -16.17 4.20
C GLY A 242 -1.36 -14.74 3.69
N ALA A 243 -2.12 -13.78 4.21
CA ALA A 243 -1.84 -12.36 4.07
C ALA A 243 -0.98 -11.87 5.25
N THR A 244 0.33 -12.09 5.18
CA THR A 244 1.22 -11.94 6.35
C THR A 244 2.34 -10.92 6.17
N ASN A 245 2.76 -10.31 7.28
CA ASN A 245 3.89 -9.37 7.32
C ASN A 245 3.76 -8.18 6.37
N ASN A 246 2.53 -7.83 5.98
CA ASN A 246 2.29 -6.65 5.15
C ASN A 246 2.31 -5.38 6.00
N THR A 247 2.69 -4.27 5.39
CA THR A 247 2.79 -2.97 6.07
C THR A 247 1.95 -1.92 5.36
N VAL A 248 1.04 -1.28 6.09
CA VAL A 248 0.27 -0.12 5.61
C VAL A 248 0.72 1.11 6.41
N ILE A 249 1.14 2.16 5.72
CA ILE A 249 1.56 3.45 6.30
C ILE A 249 0.63 4.52 5.78
N ILE A 250 -0.04 5.25 6.68
CA ILE A 250 -0.94 6.35 6.33
C ILE A 250 -0.47 7.60 7.07
N SER A 251 -0.15 8.65 6.31
CA SER A 251 0.28 9.95 6.83
C SER A 251 -0.60 11.13 6.43
N GLY A 252 -1.55 10.91 5.50
CA GLY A 252 -2.45 11.93 4.98
C GLY A 252 -3.47 11.35 4.01
N GLY A 253 -4.31 12.21 3.43
CA GLY A 253 -5.39 11.81 2.52
C GLY A 253 -6.67 11.37 3.22
N THR A 254 -7.68 11.04 2.43
CA THR A 254 -8.94 10.44 2.89
C THR A 254 -8.94 8.96 2.59
N VAL A 255 -9.05 8.12 3.63
CA VAL A 255 -8.94 6.66 3.50
C VAL A 255 -10.11 6.01 4.20
N GLY A 256 -10.79 5.11 3.49
CA GLY A 256 -11.85 4.25 4.02
C GLY A 256 -11.31 3.15 4.93
N ASP A 257 -11.79 1.92 4.74
CA ASP A 257 -11.36 0.78 5.55
C ASP A 257 -9.90 0.44 5.32
N VAL A 258 -9.22 0.03 6.38
CA VAL A 258 -7.81 -0.36 6.34
C VAL A 258 -7.65 -1.73 6.95
N ARG A 259 -7.10 -2.66 6.17
CA ARG A 259 -6.77 -4.03 6.59
C ARG A 259 -5.26 -4.23 6.44
N GLY A 260 -4.58 -4.52 7.54
CA GLY A 260 -3.16 -4.89 7.49
C GLY A 260 -2.92 -6.08 6.56
N GLY A 261 -3.84 -7.05 6.56
CA GLY A 261 -3.95 -8.10 5.55
C GLY A 261 -5.37 -8.69 5.52
N ASN A 262 -5.77 -9.28 4.40
CA ASN A 262 -6.98 -10.08 4.32
C ASN A 262 -6.64 -11.50 3.83
N GLY A 263 -6.85 -12.47 4.72
CA GLY A 263 -6.50 -13.87 4.54
C GLY A 263 -7.47 -14.67 3.68
N GLY A 264 -8.61 -14.12 3.26
CA GLY A 264 -9.65 -14.90 2.57
C GLY A 264 -10.08 -16.10 3.44
N ASN A 265 -9.80 -17.32 3.01
CA ASN A 265 -10.05 -18.54 3.78
C ASN A 265 -8.88 -18.93 4.72
N GLY A 266 -7.73 -18.27 4.62
CA GLY A 266 -6.56 -18.52 5.45
C GLY A 266 -6.33 -17.50 6.56
N ILE A 267 -5.07 -17.08 6.74
CA ILE A 267 -4.62 -16.28 7.90
C ILE A 267 -4.23 -14.85 7.50
N ALA A 268 -4.31 -13.93 8.45
CA ALA A 268 -3.85 -12.54 8.31
C ALA A 268 -3.07 -12.07 9.55
N THR A 269 -1.81 -12.49 9.66
CA THR A 269 -0.95 -12.33 10.84
C THR A 269 0.34 -11.55 10.58
N GLY A 270 0.94 -10.99 11.62
CA GLY A 270 2.20 -10.24 11.54
C GLY A 270 2.12 -8.93 10.76
N ASN A 271 0.93 -8.47 10.40
CA ASN A 271 0.73 -7.25 9.62
C ASN A 271 0.88 -6.00 10.48
N ARG A 272 1.27 -4.89 9.87
CA ARG A 272 1.50 -3.63 10.58
C ARG A 272 0.75 -2.49 9.93
N VAL A 273 0.00 -1.75 10.74
CA VAL A 273 -0.64 -0.50 10.33
C VAL A 273 0.02 0.65 11.10
N ILE A 274 0.55 1.64 10.38
CA ILE A 274 1.20 2.82 10.96
C ILE A 274 0.38 4.05 10.58
N LEU A 275 -0.10 4.78 11.58
CA LEU A 275 -0.80 6.05 11.42
C LEU A 275 0.09 7.20 11.90
N SER A 276 0.22 8.22 11.08
CA SER A 276 1.01 9.42 11.36
C SER A 276 0.40 10.64 10.67
N GLY A 277 0.94 11.83 10.89
CA GLY A 277 0.43 13.05 10.25
C GLY A 277 -1.03 13.30 10.61
N ALA A 278 -1.83 13.71 9.62
CA ALA A 278 -3.24 14.08 9.80
C ALA A 278 -4.14 13.51 8.68
N PRO A 279 -4.25 12.18 8.53
CA PRO A 279 -5.20 11.57 7.60
C PRO A 279 -6.64 11.72 8.08
N THR A 280 -7.58 11.73 7.14
CA THR A 280 -9.00 11.55 7.39
C THR A 280 -9.34 10.07 7.21
N LEU A 281 -9.53 9.35 8.31
CA LEU A 281 -9.85 7.92 8.29
C LEU A 281 -11.37 7.77 8.47
N THR A 282 -12.05 7.26 7.46
CA THR A 282 -13.52 7.19 7.41
C THR A 282 -14.06 5.78 7.63
N GLY A 283 -13.18 4.79 7.83
CA GLY A 283 -13.53 3.38 7.95
C GLY A 283 -12.88 2.68 9.15
N LEU A 284 -13.13 1.38 9.24
CA LEU A 284 -12.59 0.47 10.23
C LEU A 284 -11.12 0.18 9.95
N ILE A 285 -10.30 0.11 11.00
CA ILE A 285 -8.88 -0.25 10.89
C ILE A 285 -8.64 -1.59 11.56
N SER A 286 -8.14 -2.57 10.82
CA SER A 286 -7.87 -3.91 11.34
C SER A 286 -6.46 -4.39 11.03
N GLY A 287 -5.88 -5.15 11.96
CA GLY A 287 -4.59 -5.80 11.73
C GLY A 287 -4.68 -6.91 10.70
N GLY A 288 -5.77 -7.67 10.74
CA GLY A 288 -6.10 -8.71 9.78
C GLY A 288 -7.60 -8.96 9.71
N GLU A 289 -8.07 -9.47 8.57
CA GLU A 289 -9.42 -10.03 8.40
C GLU A 289 -9.37 -11.31 7.57
N ASN A 290 -10.43 -12.09 7.63
CA ASN A 290 -10.66 -13.27 6.80
C ASN A 290 -12.16 -13.60 6.78
N LEU A 291 -12.53 -14.59 5.97
CA LEU A 291 -13.87 -15.16 5.85
C LEU A 291 -14.01 -16.49 6.61
N SER A 292 -12.94 -16.95 7.27
CA SER A 292 -12.86 -18.25 7.95
C SER A 292 -12.49 -18.09 9.44
N THR A 293 -12.18 -19.21 10.10
CA THR A 293 -11.68 -19.23 11.48
C THR A 293 -10.17 -19.07 11.60
N GLY A 294 -9.48 -18.82 10.48
CA GLY A 294 -8.04 -18.61 10.44
C GLY A 294 -7.59 -17.49 11.37
N ASP A 295 -6.32 -17.50 11.76
CA ASP A 295 -5.82 -16.48 12.66
C ASP A 295 -5.65 -15.12 11.97
N VAL A 296 -6.22 -14.08 12.58
CA VAL A 296 -6.21 -12.70 12.09
C VAL A 296 -5.65 -11.73 13.13
N VAL A 297 -5.04 -12.22 14.21
CA VAL A 297 -4.63 -11.38 15.35
C VAL A 297 -3.14 -11.48 15.62
N SER A 298 -2.57 -12.69 15.65
CA SER A 298 -1.18 -12.89 16.09
C SER A 298 -0.20 -12.03 15.29
N GLY A 299 0.71 -11.36 16.01
CA GLY A 299 1.75 -10.51 15.43
C GLY A 299 1.25 -9.17 14.87
N ASN A 300 -0.07 -8.95 14.75
CA ASN A 300 -0.57 -7.73 14.13
C ASN A 300 -0.34 -6.51 15.03
N LEU A 301 0.24 -5.45 14.45
CA LEU A 301 0.67 -4.25 15.17
C LEU A 301 -0.05 -3.00 14.65
N LEU A 302 -0.72 -2.28 15.54
CA LEU A 302 -1.13 -0.89 15.31
C LEU A 302 -0.11 0.06 15.92
N GLU A 303 0.42 0.97 15.12
CA GLU A 303 1.37 1.98 15.55
C GLU A 303 0.84 3.39 15.30
N LEU A 304 0.70 4.18 16.36
CA LEU A 304 0.28 5.57 16.30
C LEU A 304 1.48 6.49 16.50
N ARG A 305 1.69 7.43 15.59
CA ARG A 305 2.78 8.42 15.65
C ARG A 305 2.29 9.87 15.68
N SER A 306 1.01 10.07 15.94
CA SER A 306 0.37 11.39 15.93
C SER A 306 -0.78 11.40 16.93
N SER A 307 -1.22 12.61 17.28
CA SER A 307 -2.34 12.85 18.18
C SER A 307 -3.52 13.47 17.45
N GLY A 308 -4.71 13.37 18.04
CA GLY A 308 -5.94 13.91 17.46
C GLY A 308 -6.48 13.12 16.26
N LEU A 309 -6.03 11.88 16.05
CA LEU A 309 -6.55 11.01 15.00
C LEU A 309 -7.99 10.62 15.31
N GLN A 310 -8.77 10.40 14.25
CA GLN A 310 -10.14 9.91 14.32
C GLN A 310 -10.28 8.76 13.33
N ALA A 311 -10.96 7.69 13.75
CA ALA A 311 -11.34 6.57 12.89
C ALA A 311 -12.68 6.01 13.38
N VAL A 312 -13.30 5.16 12.57
CA VAL A 312 -14.55 4.48 12.96
C VAL A 312 -14.28 3.57 14.16
N ASN A 313 -13.48 2.52 13.98
CA ASN A 313 -13.12 1.61 15.07
C ASN A 313 -11.78 0.91 14.76
N ILE A 314 -11.29 0.10 15.69
CA ILE A 314 -10.14 -0.78 15.50
C ILE A 314 -10.44 -2.21 15.93
N LYS A 315 -9.80 -3.21 15.28
CA LYS A 315 -9.86 -4.62 15.72
C LYS A 315 -8.65 -5.43 15.27
N ASN A 316 -8.52 -6.64 15.81
CA ASN A 316 -7.60 -7.67 15.32
C ASN A 316 -6.11 -7.28 15.37
N PHE A 317 -5.72 -6.58 16.43
CA PHE A 317 -4.33 -6.23 16.74
C PHE A 317 -3.89 -6.91 18.03
N GLU A 318 -2.83 -7.71 17.95
CA GLU A 318 -2.17 -8.24 19.15
C GLU A 318 -1.32 -7.15 19.83
N GLN A 319 -0.74 -6.23 19.05
CA GLN A 319 0.31 -5.35 19.52
C GLN A 319 -0.03 -3.88 19.26
N TYR A 320 0.39 -3.03 20.20
CA TYR A 320 0.23 -1.58 20.10
C TYR A 320 1.54 -0.86 20.40
N ALA A 321 1.87 0.14 19.57
CA ALA A 321 3.03 1.02 19.76
C ALA A 321 2.61 2.48 19.60
N PHE A 322 3.09 3.35 20.49
CA PHE A 322 2.72 4.75 20.50
C PHE A 322 3.98 5.61 20.45
N HIS A 323 4.07 6.52 19.49
CA HIS A 323 5.12 7.51 19.40
C HIS A 323 4.44 8.86 19.56
N MET A 324 4.48 9.40 20.79
CA MET A 324 3.89 10.69 21.09
C MET A 324 4.72 11.80 20.43
N PRO A 325 4.07 12.71 19.68
CA PRO A 325 4.77 13.84 19.09
C PRO A 325 5.28 14.79 20.19
N ALA A 326 6.35 15.53 19.90
CA ALA A 326 7.02 16.38 20.90
C ALA A 326 6.12 17.48 21.49
N ASP A 327 5.10 17.89 20.75
CA ASP A 327 4.15 18.93 21.12
C ASP A 327 2.90 18.43 21.84
N ILE A 328 2.85 17.15 22.23
CA ILE A 328 1.72 16.53 22.94
C ILE A 328 1.38 17.29 24.23
N ARG A 329 0.11 17.62 24.44
CA ARG A 329 -0.36 18.41 25.61
C ARG A 329 -1.11 17.56 26.64
N PRO A 330 -1.21 18.01 27.90
CA PRO A 330 -2.05 17.36 28.90
C PRO A 330 -3.51 17.27 28.42
N GLY A 331 -4.15 16.12 28.61
CA GLY A 331 -5.51 15.85 28.14
C GLY A 331 -5.62 15.49 26.65
N ALA A 332 -4.52 15.42 25.91
CA ALA A 332 -4.54 15.00 24.51
C ALA A 332 -5.06 13.56 24.36
N VAL A 333 -5.75 13.33 23.25
CA VAL A 333 -6.21 12.00 22.83
C VAL A 333 -5.42 11.62 21.58
N LEU A 334 -4.82 10.43 21.54
CA LEU A 334 -4.10 9.99 20.35
C LEU A 334 -5.05 9.56 19.24
N LEU A 335 -5.96 8.62 19.54
CA LEU A 335 -6.97 8.15 18.61
C LEU A 335 -8.36 8.17 19.27
N THR A 336 -9.28 8.92 18.66
CA THR A 336 -10.70 8.84 18.97
C THR A 336 -11.36 7.85 18.01
N LEU A 337 -12.12 6.93 18.58
CA LEU A 337 -12.92 5.92 17.91
C LEU A 337 -14.40 6.28 18.11
N GLY A 338 -15.23 5.96 17.14
CA GLY A 338 -16.62 6.38 17.09
C GLY A 338 -17.55 5.31 16.55
N GLU A 339 -18.69 5.76 16.05
CA GLU A 339 -19.72 4.88 15.52
C GLU A 339 -19.31 4.32 14.16
N ASP A 340 -19.59 3.03 13.94
CA ASP A 340 -19.57 2.43 12.63
C ASP A 340 -21.00 2.47 12.07
N PRO A 341 -21.29 3.28 11.04
CA PRO A 341 -22.67 3.46 10.57
C PRO A 341 -23.29 2.18 9.98
N TYR A 342 -22.49 1.14 9.76
CA TYR A 342 -22.92 -0.13 9.17
C TYR A 342 -23.07 -1.27 10.17
N VAL A 343 -22.75 -1.06 11.46
CA VAL A 343 -23.00 -2.06 12.52
C VAL A 343 -24.05 -1.55 13.51
N PRO A 344 -24.77 -2.46 14.20
CA PRO A 344 -25.68 -2.07 15.28
C PRO A 344 -24.95 -1.31 16.38
N SER A 345 -25.62 -0.36 17.03
CA SER A 345 -25.00 0.49 18.07
C SER A 345 -24.40 -0.25 19.26
N ALA A 346 -24.92 -1.45 19.56
CA ALA A 346 -24.33 -2.35 20.55
C ALA A 346 -22.91 -2.86 20.19
N MET A 347 -22.50 -2.74 18.92
CA MET A 347 -21.17 -3.11 18.41
C MET A 347 -20.25 -1.89 18.20
N TYR A 348 -20.66 -0.69 18.64
CA TYR A 348 -19.79 0.50 18.63
C TYR A 348 -18.68 0.43 19.68
N VAL A 349 -18.76 -0.53 20.61
CA VAL A 349 -17.71 -0.80 21.60
C VAL A 349 -16.44 -1.26 20.89
N THR A 350 -15.30 -0.65 21.21
CA THR A 350 -14.01 -1.16 20.73
C THR A 350 -13.60 -2.37 21.56
N ASP A 351 -13.56 -3.54 20.94
CA ASP A 351 -13.05 -4.76 21.58
C ASP A 351 -11.53 -4.85 21.45
N LEU A 352 -10.83 -4.56 22.55
CA LEU A 352 -9.38 -4.70 22.62
C LEU A 352 -8.95 -6.09 23.10
N THR A 353 -9.87 -7.00 23.44
CA THR A 353 -9.57 -8.39 23.83
C THR A 353 -9.35 -9.30 22.62
N ASN A 354 -9.70 -8.82 21.42
CA ASN A 354 -9.73 -9.60 20.19
C ASN A 354 -10.58 -10.88 20.34
N PHE A 355 -11.81 -10.73 20.83
CA PHE A 355 -12.79 -11.81 21.02
C PHE A 355 -12.33 -12.93 21.95
N GLY A 356 -11.57 -12.61 23.01
CA GLY A 356 -11.14 -13.59 24.00
C GLY A 356 -10.12 -14.63 23.51
N LYS A 357 -9.51 -14.42 22.32
CA LYS A 357 -8.28 -15.15 21.97
C LYS A 357 -7.26 -14.93 23.10
N SER A 358 -6.55 -15.97 23.52
CA SER A 358 -5.60 -15.99 24.67
C SER A 358 -4.34 -15.13 24.44
N LEU A 359 -4.44 -14.07 23.66
CA LEU A 359 -3.42 -13.09 23.38
C LEU A 359 -3.86 -11.80 24.06
N SER A 360 -3.43 -11.63 25.32
CA SER A 360 -3.52 -10.32 25.97
C SER A 360 -2.74 -9.32 25.11
N PRO A 361 -3.34 -8.18 24.73
CA PRO A 361 -2.63 -7.22 23.89
C PRO A 361 -1.29 -6.83 24.48
N VAL A 362 -0.24 -6.94 23.67
CA VAL A 362 1.12 -6.66 24.09
C VAL A 362 1.46 -5.22 23.78
N PHE A 363 1.72 -4.46 24.84
CA PHE A 363 2.23 -3.12 24.73
C PHE A 363 3.71 -3.16 24.32
N ARG A 364 4.03 -2.72 23.10
CA ARG A 364 5.40 -2.80 22.57
C ARG A 364 6.30 -1.67 23.07
N ARG A 365 5.80 -0.42 23.02
CA ARG A 365 6.61 0.78 23.28
C ARG A 365 5.75 2.04 23.40
N ILE A 366 6.14 2.97 24.28
CA ILE A 366 5.83 4.40 24.08
C ILE A 366 7.11 5.20 24.07
N ASP A 367 7.19 6.10 23.11
CA ASP A 367 8.20 7.14 23.08
C ASP A 367 7.54 8.50 23.10
N VAL A 368 8.22 9.49 23.67
CA VAL A 368 7.92 10.91 23.48
C VAL A 368 9.09 11.51 22.71
N ASP A 369 8.83 12.17 21.59
CA ASP A 369 9.87 12.86 20.84
C ASP A 369 10.48 13.98 21.70
N GLY A 370 11.80 13.94 21.90
CA GLY A 370 12.51 14.64 22.97
C GLY A 370 12.71 16.16 22.83
N ALA A 371 11.74 16.92 22.32
CA ALA A 371 11.81 18.39 22.33
C ALA A 371 10.82 18.99 23.35
N ALA A 372 11.36 19.79 24.29
CA ALA A 372 10.67 20.62 25.30
C ALA A 372 9.36 20.02 25.87
N SER A 373 9.44 19.12 26.86
CA SER A 373 8.29 18.43 27.46
C SER A 373 7.14 19.37 27.86
N PRO A 374 5.98 19.30 27.19
CA PRO A 374 4.76 19.97 27.64
C PRO A 374 4.11 19.26 28.83
N LEU A 375 4.47 17.99 29.04
CA LEU A 375 3.91 17.12 30.06
C LEU A 375 4.75 17.18 31.34
N ARG A 376 4.06 17.32 32.46
CA ARG A 376 4.53 17.31 33.84
C ARG A 376 4.12 16.00 34.52
N VAL A 377 4.72 15.74 35.68
CA VAL A 377 4.29 14.62 36.53
C VAL A 377 2.82 14.78 36.88
N GLY A 378 2.03 13.74 36.64
CA GLY A 378 0.58 13.74 36.88
C GLY A 378 -0.27 14.14 35.67
N ASP A 379 0.34 14.68 34.60
CA ASP A 379 -0.38 14.91 33.35
C ASP A 379 -0.80 13.57 32.74
N LYS A 380 -1.99 13.57 32.12
CA LYS A 380 -2.57 12.40 31.48
C LYS A 380 -2.66 12.60 29.98
N VAL A 381 -2.37 11.54 29.24
CA VAL A 381 -2.66 11.41 27.81
C VAL A 381 -3.54 10.17 27.62
N THR A 382 -4.58 10.32 26.82
CA THR A 382 -5.50 9.24 26.47
C THR A 382 -5.02 8.59 25.18
N LEU A 383 -4.77 7.28 25.21
CA LEU A 383 -4.28 6.55 24.03
C LEU A 383 -5.43 6.27 23.06
N PHE A 384 -6.53 5.75 23.60
CA PHE A 384 -7.78 5.51 22.88
C PHE A 384 -8.95 6.14 23.63
N ARG A 385 -9.84 6.81 22.90
CA ARG A 385 -11.13 7.25 23.41
C ARG A 385 -12.22 6.66 22.54
N ASN A 386 -13.22 6.04 23.17
CA ASN A 386 -14.49 5.70 22.53
C ASN A 386 -15.60 5.96 23.56
N ASP A 387 -16.49 6.88 23.24
CA ASP A 387 -17.57 7.28 24.17
C ASP A 387 -18.66 6.20 24.28
N ASN A 388 -18.72 5.27 23.31
CA ASN A 388 -19.57 4.08 23.37
C ASN A 388 -18.98 2.96 24.24
N GLY A 389 -17.72 3.09 24.66
CA GLY A 389 -17.03 2.16 25.54
C GLY A 389 -15.86 1.44 24.89
N LEU A 390 -14.97 0.96 25.75
CA LEU A 390 -13.85 0.10 25.41
C LEU A 390 -14.06 -1.19 26.20
N THR A 391 -14.08 -2.35 25.54
CA THR A 391 -13.94 -3.63 26.24
C THR A 391 -12.45 -3.81 26.49
N PRO A 392 -11.95 -3.52 27.71
CA PRO A 392 -10.53 -3.49 27.94
C PRO A 392 -10.01 -4.91 27.97
N GLY A 393 -9.00 -5.20 27.14
CA GLY A 393 -8.01 -6.20 27.53
C GLY A 393 -7.21 -5.72 28.75
N THR A 394 -6.05 -6.30 29.02
CA THR A 394 -5.10 -5.81 30.03
C THR A 394 -4.41 -4.48 29.64
N LEU A 395 -5.03 -3.67 28.77
CA LEU A 395 -4.45 -2.44 28.24
C LEU A 395 -4.68 -1.25 29.19
N PRO A 396 -3.62 -0.50 29.55
CA PRO A 396 -3.80 0.82 30.14
C PRO A 396 -4.34 1.77 29.07
N THR A 397 -5.53 2.32 29.29
CA THR A 397 -6.19 3.27 28.37
C THR A 397 -5.67 4.71 28.50
N SER A 398 -4.89 4.97 29.54
CA SER A 398 -4.21 6.24 29.79
C SER A 398 -2.81 5.98 30.34
N VAL A 399 -1.92 6.94 30.12
CA VAL A 399 -0.60 6.97 30.75
C VAL A 399 -0.41 8.27 31.51
N SER A 400 0.12 8.18 32.72
CA SER A 400 0.50 9.34 33.53
C SER A 400 1.98 9.65 33.34
N GLY A 401 2.30 10.89 32.99
CA GLY A 401 3.67 11.33 32.80
C GLY A 401 4.49 11.20 34.09
N THR A 402 5.74 10.74 33.97
CA THR A 402 6.80 10.91 34.96
C THR A 402 7.98 11.61 34.29
N GLN A 403 8.65 12.49 35.02
CA GLN A 403 9.76 13.27 34.48
C GLN A 403 10.92 12.33 34.11
N GLY A 404 11.27 12.26 32.82
CA GLY A 404 12.46 11.53 32.35
C GLY A 404 12.27 10.02 32.11
N VAL A 405 11.05 9.50 31.95
CA VAL A 405 10.85 8.06 31.66
C VAL A 405 10.90 7.76 30.16
N THR A 406 11.86 6.91 29.78
CA THR A 406 11.70 5.92 28.70
C THR A 406 10.95 4.74 29.31
N LEU A 407 9.84 4.33 28.69
CA LEU A 407 8.94 3.30 29.23
C LEU A 407 9.51 1.89 29.22
#